data_AF-A0A9E4F9D2-F1
#
_entry.id   AF-A0A9E4F9D2-F1
#
_cell.length_a   1.000
_cell.length_b   1.000
_cell.length_c   1.000
_cell.angle_alpha   90.00
_cell.angle_beta   90.00
_cell.angle_gamma   90.00
#
_symmetry.space_group_name_H-M   'P 1'
#
loop_
_entity.id
_entity.type
_entity.pdbx_description
1 polymer ?
#
loop_
_entity_poly.entity_id
_entity_poly.type
_entity_poly.pdbx_seq_one_letter_code
_entity_poly.pdbx_strand_id
1 'polypeptide(L)'
;MTLATIIHDRTNDGTSIVEFLFAVMRDELDGFKPCHRLDAAKLLVKYDRDEARNYLLDYPPEPSQPGLDSRSPVDTYFNQKLAKVIQESTDDGRTVCRFLINVMDGALSAFKPHHRLSAARELLENMPPPVVPAKNLITLEETRL
;
A
#
# COMPACT_ATOMS: atom_id res chain seq x y z
N MET A 1 -2.28 -21.76 7.56
CA MET A 1 -1.46 -20.53 7.70
C MET A 1 -2.28 -19.39 7.10
N THR A 2 -2.42 -18.24 7.77
CA THR A 2 -3.28 -17.16 7.26
C THR A 2 -2.55 -16.33 6.20
N LEU A 3 -3.31 -15.62 5.35
CA LEU A 3 -2.74 -14.71 4.35
C LEU A 3 -1.83 -13.64 5.00
N ALA A 4 -2.25 -13.12 6.16
CA ALA A 4 -1.43 -12.21 6.96
C ALA A 4 -0.06 -12.80 7.33
N THR A 5 -0.01 -14.05 7.83
CA THR A 5 1.26 -14.72 8.15
C THR A 5 2.14 -14.87 6.92
N ILE A 6 1.55 -15.19 5.77
CA ILE A 6 2.28 -15.34 4.50
C ILE A 6 2.86 -13.99 4.06
N ILE A 7 2.10 -12.91 4.20
CA ILE A 7 2.58 -11.57 3.86
C ILE A 7 3.75 -11.20 4.75
N HIS A 8 3.64 -11.33 6.08
CA HIS A 8 4.74 -11.08 7.02
C HIS A 8 6.03 -11.81 6.64
N ASP A 9 5.94 -13.12 6.36
CA ASP A 9 7.09 -13.95 6.01
C ASP A 9 7.73 -13.55 4.66
N ARG A 10 6.93 -13.05 3.72
CA ARG A 10 7.37 -12.80 2.33
C ARG A 10 7.76 -11.36 2.06
N THR A 11 7.28 -10.41 2.86
CA THR A 11 7.51 -8.98 2.67
C THR A 11 8.40 -8.37 3.75
N ASN A 12 9.02 -9.22 4.58
CA ASN A 12 9.80 -8.81 5.75
C ASN A 12 8.97 -7.93 6.70
N ASP A 13 7.88 -8.48 7.22
CA ASP A 13 6.96 -7.75 8.12
C ASP A 13 6.32 -6.51 7.47
N GLY A 14 6.10 -6.55 6.15
CA GLY A 14 5.59 -5.41 5.40
C GLY A 14 6.62 -4.34 5.04
N THR A 15 7.87 -4.48 5.50
CA THR A 15 8.94 -3.51 5.27
C THR A 15 9.16 -3.25 3.78
N SER A 16 9.22 -4.31 2.96
CA SER A 16 9.42 -4.17 1.51
C SER A 16 8.26 -3.43 0.81
N ILE A 17 7.03 -3.54 1.32
CA ILE A 17 5.88 -2.82 0.78
C ILE A 17 6.00 -1.32 1.10
N VAL A 18 6.42 -1.01 2.34
CA VAL A 18 6.64 0.37 2.79
C VAL A 18 7.80 1.01 2.04
N GLU A 19 8.91 0.29 1.86
CA GLU A 19 10.07 0.74 1.07
C GLU A 19 9.68 1.02 -0.38
N PHE A 20 8.91 0.13 -1.00
CA PHE A 20 8.37 0.37 -2.35
C PHE A 20 7.55 1.66 -2.42
N LEU A 21 6.64 1.88 -1.46
CA LEU A 21 5.81 3.09 -1.45
C LEU A 21 6.64 4.36 -1.24
N PHE A 22 7.67 4.32 -0.39
CA PHE A 22 8.60 5.44 -0.23
C PHE A 22 9.37 5.70 -1.52
N ALA A 23 9.86 4.66 -2.20
CA ALA A 23 10.56 4.78 -3.47
C ALA A 23 9.67 5.40 -4.57
N VAL A 24 8.38 5.04 -4.61
CA VAL A 24 7.40 5.69 -5.50
C VAL A 24 7.20 7.16 -5.13
N MET A 25 6.98 7.46 -3.84
CA MET A 25 6.73 8.83 -3.36
C MET A 25 7.91 9.77 -3.65
N ARG A 26 9.14 9.28 -3.46
CA ARG A 26 10.39 10.02 -3.65
C ARG A 26 10.87 10.09 -5.10
N ASP A 27 10.11 9.53 -6.04
CA ASP A 27 10.47 9.47 -7.46
C ASP A 27 11.76 8.67 -7.75
N GLU A 28 12.01 7.63 -6.95
CA GLU A 28 13.18 6.75 -7.11
C GLU A 28 12.94 5.62 -8.12
N LEU A 29 11.70 5.49 -8.62
CA LEU A 29 11.28 4.45 -9.57
C LEU A 29 10.75 5.03 -10.88
N ASP A 30 11.24 4.50 -11.99
CA ASP A 30 10.81 4.91 -13.33
C ASP A 30 9.33 4.58 -13.61
N GLY A 31 8.69 5.44 -14.41
CA GLY A 31 7.32 5.25 -14.91
C GLY A 31 6.22 5.73 -13.96
N PHE A 32 6.54 6.16 -12.74
CA PHE A 32 5.55 6.67 -11.78
C PHE A 32 5.31 8.18 -11.96
N LYS A 33 4.15 8.50 -12.55
CA LYS A 33 3.61 9.87 -12.65
C LYS A 33 3.34 10.52 -11.27
N PRO A 34 3.26 11.86 -11.17
CA PRO A 34 2.96 12.57 -9.91
C PRO A 34 1.71 12.08 -9.16
N CYS A 35 0.64 11.73 -9.88
CA CYS A 35 -0.58 11.17 -9.25
C CYS A 35 -0.31 9.87 -8.47
N HIS A 36 0.60 9.02 -8.95
CA HIS A 36 0.99 7.80 -8.25
C HIS A 36 1.80 8.09 -6.97
N ARG A 37 2.57 9.18 -6.95
CA ARG A 37 3.34 9.62 -5.78
C ARG A 37 2.41 10.09 -4.68
N LEU A 38 1.38 10.85 -5.05
CA LEU A 38 0.30 11.25 -4.15
C LEU A 38 -0.46 10.04 -3.60
N ASP A 39 -0.76 9.05 -4.45
CA ASP A 39 -1.42 7.82 -4.01
C ASP A 39 -0.54 6.98 -3.07
N ALA A 40 0.77 6.90 -3.32
CA ALA A 40 1.72 6.27 -2.42
C ALA A 40 1.79 6.99 -1.06
N ALA A 41 1.84 8.33 -1.06
CA ALA A 41 1.82 9.13 0.16
C ALA A 41 0.52 8.93 0.96
N LYS A 42 -0.64 8.89 0.30
CA LYS A 42 -1.93 8.58 0.96
C LYS A 42 -1.93 7.20 1.62
N LEU A 43 -1.37 6.20 0.94
CA LEU A 43 -1.22 4.85 1.51
C LEU A 43 -0.28 4.87 2.72
N LEU A 44 0.86 5.55 2.64
CA LEU A 44 1.83 5.67 3.74
C LEU A 44 1.27 6.40 4.98
N VAL A 45 0.43 7.42 4.79
CA VAL A 45 -0.22 8.14 5.91
C VAL A 45 -1.16 7.23 6.70
N LYS A 46 -1.84 6.27 6.05
CA LYS A 46 -2.68 5.27 6.73
C LYS A 46 -1.87 4.37 7.69
N TYR A 47 -0.54 4.31 7.53
CA TYR A 47 0.40 3.55 8.36
C TYR A 47 1.26 4.46 9.26
N ASP A 48 0.77 5.68 9.55
CA ASP A 48 1.36 6.66 10.47
C ASP A 48 2.83 7.01 10.13
N ARG A 49 3.09 7.26 8.85
CA ARG A 49 4.38 7.75 8.37
C ARG A 49 4.38 9.27 8.26
N ASP A 50 5.05 9.94 9.21
CA ASP A 50 5.12 11.40 9.28
C ASP A 50 5.71 12.05 8.02
N GLU A 51 6.70 11.40 7.39
CA GLU A 51 7.31 11.88 6.15
C GLU A 51 6.27 11.99 5.01
N ALA A 52 5.37 11.01 4.89
CA ALA A 52 4.29 11.05 3.90
C ALA A 52 3.22 12.09 4.25
N ARG A 53 2.98 12.34 5.54
CA ARG A 53 2.08 13.41 5.98
C ARG A 53 2.63 14.78 5.57
N ASN A 54 3.92 15.02 5.77
CA ASN A 54 4.59 16.24 5.35
C ASN A 54 4.58 16.41 3.83
N TYR A 55 4.82 15.32 3.09
CA TYR A 55 4.74 15.33 1.63
C TYR A 55 3.36 15.80 1.12
N LEU A 56 2.26 15.35 1.74
CA LEU A 56 0.91 15.78 1.38
C LEU A 56 0.59 17.23 1.78
N LEU A 57 1.33 17.83 2.71
CA LEU A 57 1.22 19.25 3.03
C LEU A 57 1.90 20.13 1.98
N ASP A 58 3.06 19.68 1.48
CA ASP A 58 3.83 20.37 0.45
C ASP A 58 3.22 20.22 -0.95
N TYR A 59 2.54 19.10 -1.18
CA TYR A 59 1.84 18.77 -2.42
C TYR A 59 0.38 18.42 -2.13
N PRO A 60 -0.45 19.41 -1.74
CA PRO A 60 -1.85 19.15 -1.42
C PRO A 60 -2.53 18.55 -2.66
N PRO A 61 -3.27 17.44 -2.51
CA PRO A 61 -4.04 16.91 -3.62
C PRO A 61 -4.99 18.01 -4.12
N GLU A 62 -5.09 18.18 -5.44
CA GLU A 62 -6.11 19.07 -5.99
C GLU A 62 -7.48 18.68 -5.40
N PRO A 63 -8.33 19.65 -5.03
CA PRO A 63 -9.65 19.36 -4.48
C PRO A 63 -10.37 18.43 -5.44
N SER A 64 -10.65 17.22 -4.96
CA SER A 64 -11.30 16.18 -5.74
C SER A 64 -12.56 16.76 -6.38
N GLN A 65 -12.61 16.82 -7.71
CA GLN A 65 -13.87 17.12 -8.38
C GLN A 65 -14.90 16.07 -7.92
N PRO A 66 -16.08 16.48 -7.42
CA PRO A 66 -17.11 15.55 -7.00
C PRO A 66 -17.53 14.70 -8.21
N GLY A 67 -17.11 13.43 -8.23
CA GLY A 67 -17.40 12.50 -9.32
C GLY A 67 -16.31 11.45 -9.63
N LEU A 68 -15.08 11.64 -9.14
CA LEU A 68 -13.95 10.74 -9.42
C LEU A 68 -13.78 9.55 -8.45
N ASP A 69 -14.83 9.20 -7.68
CA ASP A 69 -14.94 7.90 -7.00
C ASP A 69 -15.45 6.78 -7.94
N SER A 70 -15.59 7.08 -9.22
CA SER A 70 -15.90 6.08 -10.23
C SER A 70 -14.64 5.28 -10.52
N ARG A 71 -14.45 4.16 -9.79
CA ARG A 71 -13.56 3.06 -10.19
C ARG A 71 -13.63 2.94 -11.70
N SER A 72 -12.52 3.18 -12.39
CA SER A 72 -12.52 3.13 -13.85
C SER A 72 -13.04 1.76 -14.29
N PRO A 73 -13.81 1.66 -15.39
CA PRO A 73 -14.17 0.37 -15.97
C PRO A 73 -12.93 -0.51 -16.21
N VAL A 74 -11.78 0.12 -16.46
CA VAL A 74 -10.46 -0.52 -16.60
C VAL A 74 -9.97 -1.13 -15.28
N ASP A 75 -10.12 -0.41 -14.16
CA ASP A 75 -9.79 -0.93 -12.83
C ASP A 75 -10.70 -2.09 -12.46
N THR A 76 -11.98 -2.02 -12.85
CA THR A 76 -12.96 -3.08 -12.59
C THR A 76 -12.61 -4.34 -13.38
N TYR A 77 -12.25 -4.21 -14.66
CA TYR A 77 -11.81 -5.34 -15.49
C TYR A 77 -10.47 -5.93 -15.01
N PHE A 78 -9.52 -5.07 -14.62
CA PHE A 78 -8.26 -5.51 -14.04
C PHE A 78 -8.48 -6.27 -12.73
N ASN A 79 -9.31 -5.73 -11.83
CA ASN A 79 -9.68 -6.38 -10.57
C ASN A 79 -10.39 -7.71 -10.81
N GLN A 80 -11.26 -7.81 -11.83
CA GLN A 80 -11.90 -9.07 -12.21
C GLN A 80 -10.92 -10.08 -12.79
N LYS A 81 -9.98 -9.65 -13.64
CA LYS A 81 -8.96 -10.52 -14.23
C LYS A 81 -7.93 -10.97 -13.18
N LEU A 82 -7.56 -10.08 -12.27
CA LEU A 82 -6.72 -10.34 -11.11
C LEU A 82 -7.42 -11.33 -10.16
N ALA A 83 -8.67 -11.07 -9.79
CA ALA A 83 -9.48 -11.97 -8.97
C ALA A 83 -9.64 -13.35 -9.64
N LYS A 84 -9.83 -13.38 -10.97
CA LYS A 84 -9.92 -14.62 -11.74
C LYS A 84 -8.60 -15.40 -11.76
N VAL A 85 -7.46 -14.75 -12.02
CA VAL A 85 -6.14 -15.39 -11.94
C VAL A 85 -5.85 -15.89 -10.52
N ILE A 86 -6.24 -15.11 -9.51
CA ILE A 86 -6.15 -15.48 -8.10
C ILE A 86 -7.01 -16.74 -7.82
N GLN A 87 -8.24 -16.78 -8.32
CA GLN A 87 -9.19 -17.87 -8.11
C GLN A 87 -8.85 -19.14 -8.92
N GLU A 88 -8.28 -19.00 -10.11
CA GLU A 88 -7.85 -20.10 -10.98
C GLU A 88 -6.49 -20.70 -10.56
N SER A 89 -5.73 -20.01 -9.70
CA SER A 89 -4.38 -20.42 -9.27
C SER A 89 -4.32 -21.00 -7.85
N THR A 90 -5.45 -21.32 -7.21
CA THR A 90 -5.45 -21.72 -5.79
C THR A 90 -5.29 -23.23 -5.57
N ASP A 91 -4.13 -23.59 -4.99
CA ASP A 91 -4.06 -24.06 -3.60
C ASP A 91 -3.26 -23.00 -2.80
N ASP A 92 -3.84 -22.52 -1.70
CA ASP A 92 -3.25 -21.63 -0.67
C ASP A 92 -2.92 -20.16 -1.03
N GLY A 93 -3.25 -19.24 -0.11
CA GLY A 93 -2.99 -17.78 -0.19
C GLY A 93 -1.51 -17.38 -0.43
N ARG A 94 -0.61 -18.37 -0.42
CA ARG A 94 0.81 -18.29 -0.77
C ARG A 94 1.01 -17.92 -2.24
N THR A 95 0.19 -18.45 -3.14
CA THR A 95 0.29 -18.16 -4.58
C THR A 95 -0.18 -16.74 -4.90
N VAL A 96 -1.24 -16.30 -4.23
CA VAL A 96 -1.78 -14.93 -4.34
C VAL A 96 -0.77 -13.90 -3.84
N CYS A 97 -0.23 -14.10 -2.63
CA CYS A 97 0.78 -13.21 -2.08
C CYS A 97 2.02 -13.14 -2.96
N ARG A 98 2.50 -14.29 -3.48
CA ARG A 98 3.66 -14.32 -4.41
C ARG A 98 3.36 -13.59 -5.71
N PHE A 99 2.17 -13.74 -6.27
CA PHE A 99 1.76 -13.01 -7.47
C PHE A 99 1.76 -11.50 -7.22
N LEU A 100 1.15 -11.03 -6.13
CA LEU A 100 1.07 -9.61 -5.81
C LEU A 100 2.46 -8.99 -5.55
N ILE A 101 3.34 -9.72 -4.88
CA ILE A 101 4.75 -9.32 -4.71
C ILE A 101 5.45 -9.21 -6.08
N ASN A 102 5.32 -10.22 -6.94
CA ASN A 102 5.91 -10.17 -8.29
C ASN A 102 5.37 -9.01 -9.15
N VAL A 103 4.09 -8.64 -8.97
CA VAL A 103 3.52 -7.44 -9.61
C VAL A 103 4.15 -6.18 -9.03
N MET A 104 4.18 -6.04 -7.71
CA MET A 104 4.76 -4.88 -7.02
C MET A 104 6.23 -4.65 -7.40
N ASP A 105 7.04 -5.72 -7.41
CA ASP A 105 8.47 -5.69 -7.74
C ASP A 105 8.73 -5.40 -9.23
N GLY A 106 7.71 -5.46 -10.08
CA GLY A 106 7.85 -5.29 -11.52
C GLY A 106 8.46 -6.51 -12.22
N ALA A 107 8.53 -7.67 -11.56
CA ALA A 107 8.97 -8.92 -12.14
C ALA A 107 8.07 -9.37 -13.31
N LEU A 108 6.82 -8.89 -13.34
CA LEU A 108 5.86 -9.12 -14.40
C LEU A 108 5.71 -7.87 -15.27
N SER A 109 6.39 -7.82 -16.40
CA SER A 109 6.47 -6.65 -17.30
C SER A 109 5.12 -6.19 -17.90
N ALA A 110 4.10 -7.06 -17.87
CA ALA A 110 2.75 -6.72 -18.34
C ALA A 110 2.02 -5.70 -17.43
N PHE A 111 2.52 -5.47 -16.20
CA PHE A 111 1.84 -4.66 -15.20
C PHE A 111 2.40 -3.23 -15.13
N LYS A 112 1.55 -2.29 -15.52
CA LYS A 112 1.79 -0.84 -15.43
C LYS A 112 1.90 -0.34 -13.98
N PRO A 113 2.51 0.85 -13.75
CA PRO A 113 2.71 1.45 -12.42
C PRO A 113 1.49 1.48 -11.48
N HIS A 114 0.30 1.82 -11.98
CA HIS A 114 -0.92 1.81 -11.15
C HIS A 114 -1.27 0.41 -10.62
N HIS A 115 -1.02 -0.66 -11.39
CA HIS A 115 -1.22 -2.03 -10.91
C HIS A 115 -0.23 -2.41 -9.81
N ARG A 116 1.00 -1.90 -9.88
CA ARG A 116 2.01 -2.10 -8.83
C ARG A 116 1.57 -1.45 -7.52
N LEU A 117 0.97 -0.26 -7.60
CA LEU A 117 0.34 0.40 -6.45
C LEU A 117 -0.90 -0.36 -5.94
N SER A 118 -1.76 -0.87 -6.83
CA SER A 118 -2.89 -1.70 -6.43
C SER A 118 -2.44 -2.95 -5.69
N ALA A 119 -1.36 -3.60 -6.15
CA ALA A 119 -0.79 -4.77 -5.47
C ALA A 119 -0.22 -4.42 -4.08
N ALA A 120 0.52 -3.32 -3.96
CA ALA A 120 1.02 -2.82 -2.68
C ALA A 120 -0.13 -2.51 -1.70
N ARG A 121 -1.20 -1.86 -2.18
CA ARG A 121 -2.40 -1.58 -1.40
C ARG A 121 -3.07 -2.87 -0.91
N GLU A 122 -3.28 -3.84 -1.78
CA GLU A 122 -3.90 -5.12 -1.44
C GLU A 122 -3.08 -5.88 -0.39
N LEU A 123 -1.76 -5.92 -0.55
CA LEU A 123 -0.85 -6.52 0.43
C LEU A 123 -0.94 -5.81 1.78
N LEU A 124 -1.01 -4.48 1.79
CA LEU A 124 -1.15 -3.67 3.00
C LEU A 124 -2.49 -3.88 3.72
N GLU A 125 -3.60 -3.87 3.00
CA GLU A 125 -4.95 -4.05 3.58
C GLU A 125 -5.13 -5.43 4.22
N ASN A 126 -4.34 -6.43 3.82
CA ASN A 126 -4.34 -7.77 4.39
C ASN A 126 -3.26 -7.97 5.48
N MET A 127 -2.43 -6.96 5.78
CA MET A 127 -1.57 -6.98 6.96
C MET A 127 -2.35 -6.53 8.20
N PRO A 128 -2.12 -7.14 9.38
CA PRO A 128 -2.58 -6.57 10.62
C PRO A 128 -1.98 -5.15 10.79
N PRO A 129 -2.71 -4.22 11.42
CA PRO A 129 -2.19 -2.89 11.67
C PRO A 129 -0.87 -2.99 12.45
N PRO A 130 0.12 -2.11 12.17
CA PRO A 130 1.37 -2.12 12.90
C PRO A 130 1.06 -1.97 14.39
N VAL A 131 1.62 -2.87 15.21
CA VAL A 131 1.55 -2.75 16.67
C VAL A 131 2.40 -1.53 17.02
N VAL A 132 1.77 -0.36 17.11
CA VAL A 132 2.43 0.84 17.61
C VAL A 132 2.75 0.55 19.08
N PRO A 133 4.03 0.47 19.50
CA PRO A 133 4.33 0.40 20.91
C PRO A 133 3.73 1.65 21.55
N ALA A 134 2.87 1.45 22.55
CA ALA A 134 2.23 2.54 23.28
C ALA A 134 3.33 3.45 23.85
N LYS A 135 3.69 4.51 23.11
CA LYS A 135 4.62 5.53 23.57
C LYS A 135 3.93 6.26 24.71
N ASN A 136 4.41 5.99 25.92
CA ASN A 136 4.30 6.81 27.13
C ASN A 136 2.99 7.61 27.24
N LEU A 137 1.95 6.94 27.73
CA LEU A 137 0.97 7.63 28.58
C LEU A 137 1.73 8.14 29.80
N ILE A 138 2.33 9.33 29.69
CA ILE A 138 2.70 10.12 30.86
C ILE A 138 1.37 10.55 31.46
N THR A 139 0.92 9.82 32.47
CA THR A 139 -0.12 10.26 33.38
C THR A 139 0.36 11.57 34.03
N LEU A 140 -0.19 12.68 33.56
CA LEU A 140 -0.17 13.97 34.26
C LEU A 140 -1.10 13.86 35.48
N GLU A 141 -0.69 13.09 36.48
CA GLU A 141 -1.24 13.15 37.83
C GLU A 141 -0.08 13.20 38.81
N GLU A 142 0.50 14.38 39.00
CA GLU A 142 1.09 14.84 40.27
C GLU A 142 1.66 16.25 40.11
N THR A 143 0.79 17.25 40.18
CA THR A 143 1.18 18.56 40.72
C THR A 143 0.00 19.17 41.46
N ARG A 144 -0.26 18.63 42.66
CA ARG A 144 -0.89 19.38 43.74
C ARG A 144 0.22 19.77 44.71
N LEU A 145 0.65 21.04 44.63
CA LEU A 145 1.24 21.77 45.74
C LEU A 145 0.23 22.83 46.18
#